data_AF-A0A7C5X9Z2-F1
#
_entry.id   AF-A0A7C5X9Z2-F1
#
_cell.length_a   1.000
_cell.length_b   1.000
_cell.length_c   1.000
_cell.angle_alpha   90.00
_cell.angle_beta   90.00
_cell.angle_gamma   90.00
#
_symmetry.space_group_name_H-M   'P 1'
#
loop_
_entity.id
_entity.type
_entity.pdbx_description
1 polymer ?
#
loop_
_entity_poly.entity_id
_entity_poly.type
_entity_poly.pdbx_seq_one_letter_code
_entity_poly.pdbx_strand_id
1 'polypeptide(L)'
;MKINWNKEGKGSKKLEYKTAKILLFAAFLLFFYSFVSAQDEKRKKDSLKIDGCTVIFDPPSLERFMGTLERRLNEIKSKEKDLLIREAYLKKLEDEISAKLAELIKLKKDVQNLENLCFDKVKQKEEEKVKALQDQKLLFEAEQRKTIISYEKRISDVVMEYEKKIKELEAKHRKEIQEYQKRLTHADKSIVQLTDDFKKKMEDLAKNFDKERKKLQDEIEKLKNDYEKKLEAEVKKIKDDYEKKISQISSSYENKITNLVSEYEKKIKESSALYEKKILDLSNSYEKRISDLVLNYESKMNELQKSKMRELQDLRNSFSQTLSSVIQGYERQINSLLEALMQRMKQEEKSSQLPPESSNLIKEKMEEGLKRMARIISNSTPEDAAKIISSMSEDVAAQVLILVEERRVGKILSMLPQDKARKISDLMLGIRREEEGKKIQQKPPQAPGFFTPQYQPESKENEENIQEENFYQNPLQDEEKGNEDKRKEELGV
;
A
#
# COMPACT_ATOMS: atom_id res chain seq x y z
N MET A 1 -0.99 -18.99 -89.37
CA MET A 1 -0.93 -20.33 -90.00
C MET A 1 -0.91 -20.16 -91.52
N LYS A 2 -0.24 -21.04 -92.27
CA LYS A 2 -0.29 -21.05 -93.74
C LYS A 2 -1.47 -21.92 -94.21
N ILE A 3 -2.34 -21.38 -95.06
CA ILE A 3 -3.22 -22.18 -95.91
C ILE A 3 -2.52 -22.31 -97.27
N ASN A 4 -2.45 -23.52 -97.81
CA ASN A 4 -1.76 -23.82 -99.06
C ASN A 4 -2.74 -24.54 -100.00
N TRP A 5 -3.04 -23.92 -101.13
CA TRP A 5 -3.72 -24.55 -102.28
C TRP A 5 -2.88 -24.20 -103.51
N ASN A 6 -2.12 -25.18 -104.01
CA ASN A 6 -1.35 -25.03 -105.24
C ASN A 6 -1.96 -25.88 -106.36
N LYS A 7 -1.83 -25.39 -107.58
CA LYS A 7 -2.45 -25.96 -108.80
C LYS A 7 -1.53 -27.01 -109.42
N GLU A 8 -2.13 -27.78 -110.34
CA GLU A 8 -1.45 -28.48 -111.44
C GLU A 8 -0.49 -29.63 -111.05
N GLY A 9 -0.24 -30.61 -111.91
CA GLY A 9 -0.71 -30.76 -113.29
C GLY A 9 0.36 -31.45 -114.14
N LYS A 10 0.64 -32.72 -113.83
CA LYS A 10 1.51 -33.61 -114.62
C LYS A 10 0.84 -34.98 -114.67
N GLY A 11 0.85 -35.73 -115.78
CA GLY A 11 1.44 -35.45 -117.09
C GLY A 11 2.00 -36.73 -117.68
N SER A 12 1.77 -36.96 -118.98
CA SER A 12 2.11 -38.18 -119.76
C SER A 12 1.12 -39.35 -119.66
N LYS A 13 0.45 -39.64 -120.78
CA LYS A 13 0.88 -40.75 -121.66
C LYS A 13 0.69 -40.35 -123.13
N LYS A 14 1.63 -40.80 -123.96
CA LYS A 14 1.65 -40.61 -125.43
C LYS A 14 0.72 -41.64 -126.11
N LEU A 15 0.46 -41.41 -127.41
CA LEU A 15 0.34 -42.36 -128.56
C LEU A 15 -0.06 -43.83 -128.26
N GLU A 16 -0.91 -44.51 -129.06
CA GLU A 16 -1.13 -44.42 -130.52
C GLU A 16 -2.59 -44.67 -130.91
N TYR A 17 -3.01 -44.16 -132.08
CA TYR A 17 -4.23 -44.58 -132.80
C TYR A 17 -3.99 -44.45 -134.31
N LYS A 18 -4.49 -45.41 -135.11
CA LYS A 18 -4.39 -45.54 -136.59
C LYS A 18 -3.13 -46.20 -137.19
N THR A 19 -2.98 -47.50 -136.97
CA THR A 19 -2.40 -48.46 -137.94
C THR A 19 -3.16 -49.79 -137.82
N ALA A 20 -3.16 -50.63 -138.87
CA ALA A 20 -3.85 -51.93 -138.98
C ALA A 20 -5.36 -51.97 -139.36
N LYS A 21 -5.82 -51.09 -140.27
CA LYS A 21 -7.06 -51.34 -141.04
C LYS A 21 -6.90 -51.27 -142.57
N ILE A 22 -5.73 -51.72 -143.04
CA ILE A 22 -5.43 -52.07 -144.43
C ILE A 22 -4.78 -53.46 -144.41
N LEU A 23 -5.61 -54.50 -144.19
CA LEU A 23 -5.18 -55.91 -144.21
C LEU A 23 -6.34 -56.84 -144.61
N LEU A 24 -7.10 -56.38 -145.61
CA LEU A 24 -8.18 -57.08 -146.29
C LEU A 24 -8.19 -56.53 -147.72
N PHE A 25 -8.28 -57.40 -148.73
CA PHE A 25 -8.03 -57.08 -150.16
C PHE A 25 -6.60 -56.65 -150.53
N ALA A 26 -5.62 -57.45 -150.11
CA ALA A 26 -4.25 -57.44 -150.65
C ALA A 26 -3.80 -58.85 -151.10
N ALA A 27 -4.75 -59.68 -151.58
CA ALA A 27 -4.54 -61.10 -151.89
C ALA A 27 -5.37 -61.57 -153.11
N PHE A 28 -5.57 -60.70 -154.11
CA PHE A 28 -6.27 -61.05 -155.35
C PHE A 28 -5.59 -60.35 -156.53
N LEU A 29 -4.97 -61.15 -157.43
CA LEU A 29 -4.21 -60.75 -158.63
C LEU A 29 -2.73 -60.33 -158.46
N LEU A 30 -1.91 -61.24 -157.92
CA LEU A 30 -0.51 -61.41 -158.35
C LEU A 30 -0.21 -62.90 -158.62
N PHE A 31 -0.92 -63.50 -159.58
CA PHE A 31 -0.63 -64.87 -160.03
C PHE A 31 -0.98 -65.13 -161.51
N PHE A 32 -0.59 -64.21 -162.39
CA PHE A 32 -0.48 -64.47 -163.83
C PHE A 32 0.75 -63.78 -164.40
N TYR A 33 1.86 -64.52 -164.53
CA TYR A 33 2.68 -64.59 -165.75
C TYR A 33 3.80 -65.63 -165.61
N SER A 34 3.55 -66.87 -166.08
CA SER A 34 4.59 -67.85 -166.47
C SER A 34 3.99 -69.16 -167.04
N PHE A 35 3.33 -69.08 -168.20
CA PHE A 35 3.64 -70.00 -169.30
C PHE A 35 3.19 -69.39 -170.64
N VAL A 36 4.06 -69.45 -171.64
CA VAL A 36 3.84 -68.93 -173.00
C VAL A 36 4.38 -69.96 -173.98
N SER A 37 3.78 -70.04 -175.17
CA SER A 37 3.97 -71.10 -176.19
C SER A 37 3.24 -72.41 -175.84
N ALA A 38 2.82 -73.22 -176.82
CA ALA A 38 3.16 -73.21 -178.24
C ALA A 38 2.04 -73.78 -179.13
N GLN A 39 2.19 -73.60 -180.45
CA GLN A 39 1.63 -74.45 -181.52
C GLN A 39 0.10 -74.61 -181.58
N ASP A 40 -0.60 -74.05 -182.56
CA ASP A 40 -0.54 -74.26 -184.02
C ASP A 40 -1.76 -75.08 -184.51
N GLU A 41 -2.01 -74.93 -185.80
CA GLU A 41 -2.96 -75.66 -186.62
C GLU A 41 -3.38 -77.08 -186.14
N LYS A 42 -4.69 -77.25 -185.91
CA LYS A 42 -5.45 -78.41 -186.42
C LYS A 42 -6.92 -78.08 -186.67
N ARG A 43 -7.22 -77.54 -187.86
CA ARG A 43 -8.44 -77.96 -188.57
C ARG A 43 -8.21 -79.35 -189.16
N LYS A 44 -8.38 -80.40 -188.35
CA LYS A 44 -9.03 -81.62 -188.84
C LYS A 44 -10.53 -81.27 -188.86
N LYS A 45 -11.31 -81.46 -189.94
CA LYS A 45 -11.04 -82.22 -191.17
C LYS A 45 -10.71 -83.68 -190.87
N ASP A 46 -11.66 -84.32 -190.21
CA ASP A 46 -12.29 -85.55 -190.69
C ASP A 46 -11.34 -86.52 -191.39
N SER A 47 -10.73 -87.40 -190.61
CA SER A 47 -10.20 -88.65 -191.12
C SER A 47 -11.35 -89.58 -191.49
N LEU A 48 -11.94 -89.40 -192.68
CA LEU A 48 -12.77 -90.43 -193.27
C LEU A 48 -11.86 -91.62 -193.57
N LYS A 49 -12.25 -92.82 -193.12
CA LYS A 49 -11.62 -94.05 -193.61
C LYS A 49 -11.99 -94.25 -195.08
N ILE A 50 -11.01 -94.63 -195.89
CA ILE A 50 -11.25 -95.39 -197.11
C ILE A 50 -10.44 -96.68 -196.97
N ASP A 51 -11.07 -97.70 -196.40
CA ASP A 51 -10.63 -99.08 -196.47
C ASP A 51 -11.31 -99.73 -197.70
N GLY A 52 -10.59 -100.57 -198.44
CA GLY A 52 -11.17 -101.59 -199.33
C GLY A 52 -11.81 -101.12 -200.66
N CYS A 53 -11.05 -101.21 -201.75
CA CYS A 53 -11.64 -101.31 -203.09
C CYS A 53 -12.18 -102.73 -203.34
N THR A 54 -13.49 -102.85 -203.59
CA THR A 54 -14.04 -103.99 -204.36
C THR A 54 -15.22 -103.57 -205.25
N VAL A 55 -15.00 -102.62 -206.16
CA VAL A 55 -15.87 -102.44 -207.35
C VAL A 55 -14.97 -102.38 -208.58
N ILE A 56 -15.33 -103.17 -209.58
CA ILE A 56 -14.63 -103.28 -210.87
C ILE A 56 -14.95 -102.04 -211.73
N PHE A 57 -13.98 -101.61 -212.54
CA PHE A 57 -14.15 -100.49 -213.47
C PHE A 57 -15.17 -100.81 -214.57
N ASP A 58 -16.18 -99.96 -214.74
CA ASP A 58 -16.85 -99.68 -216.03
C ASP A 58 -17.49 -98.26 -216.00
N PRO A 59 -17.74 -97.62 -217.16
CA PRO A 59 -17.86 -96.15 -217.30
C PRO A 59 -19.30 -95.59 -217.08
N PRO A 60 -19.56 -94.24 -217.03
CA PRO A 60 -18.75 -93.14 -217.59
C PRO A 60 -18.71 -91.76 -216.84
N SER A 61 -18.03 -90.80 -217.48
CA SER A 61 -18.23 -89.32 -217.47
C SER A 61 -17.50 -88.45 -216.41
N LEU A 62 -16.80 -87.42 -216.91
CA LEU A 62 -15.82 -86.60 -216.16
C LEU A 62 -16.26 -85.13 -215.94
N GLU A 63 -17.19 -84.61 -216.74
CA GLU A 63 -17.49 -83.16 -216.82
C GLU A 63 -18.09 -82.55 -215.55
N ARG A 64 -18.91 -83.29 -214.78
CA ARG A 64 -19.67 -82.72 -213.65
C ARG A 64 -18.79 -82.26 -212.47
N PHE A 65 -17.56 -82.77 -212.34
CA PHE A 65 -16.75 -82.47 -211.15
C PHE A 65 -16.02 -81.12 -211.23
N MET A 66 -15.55 -80.70 -212.42
CA MET A 66 -14.79 -79.45 -212.58
C MET A 66 -15.60 -78.21 -212.15
N GLY A 67 -16.87 -78.11 -212.58
CA GLY A 67 -17.78 -77.02 -212.20
C GLY A 67 -18.11 -76.93 -210.71
N THR A 68 -17.76 -77.97 -209.91
CA THR A 68 -17.90 -77.94 -208.45
C THR A 68 -16.71 -77.25 -207.76
N LEU A 69 -15.52 -77.28 -208.38
CA LEU A 69 -14.29 -76.70 -207.82
C LEU A 69 -14.23 -75.17 -208.01
N GLU A 70 -14.52 -74.66 -209.21
CA GLU A 70 -14.54 -73.21 -209.48
C GLU A 70 -15.49 -72.45 -208.55
N ARG A 71 -16.66 -73.04 -208.27
CA ARG A 71 -17.68 -72.44 -207.40
C ARG A 71 -17.17 -72.19 -205.97
N ARG A 72 -16.35 -73.11 -205.42
CA ARG A 72 -15.75 -72.95 -204.09
C ARG A 72 -14.53 -72.03 -204.08
N LEU A 73 -13.78 -71.92 -205.17
CA LEU A 73 -12.69 -70.95 -205.28
C LEU A 73 -13.20 -69.51 -205.13
N ASN A 74 -14.34 -69.20 -205.74
CA ASN A 74 -14.97 -67.88 -205.66
C ASN A 74 -15.59 -67.60 -204.28
N GLU A 75 -16.17 -68.60 -203.58
CA GLU A 75 -16.60 -68.42 -202.18
C GLU A 75 -15.44 -68.08 -201.24
N ILE A 76 -14.26 -68.66 -201.45
CA ILE A 76 -13.09 -68.40 -200.61
C ILE A 76 -12.62 -66.95 -200.80
N LYS A 77 -12.52 -66.49 -202.07
CA LYS A 77 -12.16 -65.10 -202.39
C LYS A 77 -13.15 -64.04 -201.88
N SER A 78 -14.43 -64.36 -201.69
CA SER A 78 -15.36 -63.41 -201.06
C SER A 78 -15.13 -63.32 -199.55
N LYS A 79 -15.01 -64.47 -198.88
CA LYS A 79 -14.78 -64.56 -197.42
C LYS A 79 -13.44 -63.96 -196.98
N GLU A 80 -12.43 -64.01 -197.85
CA GLU A 80 -11.12 -63.36 -197.67
C GLU A 80 -11.23 -61.82 -197.66
N LYS A 81 -12.08 -61.22 -198.52
CA LYS A 81 -12.36 -59.78 -198.51
C LYS A 81 -13.15 -59.34 -197.27
N ASP A 82 -14.15 -60.11 -196.86
CA ASP A 82 -14.94 -59.81 -195.65
C ASP A 82 -14.07 -59.81 -194.38
N LEU A 83 -13.08 -60.72 -194.30
CA LEU A 83 -12.11 -60.75 -193.20
C LEU A 83 -11.24 -59.49 -193.16
N LEU A 84 -10.66 -59.07 -194.30
CA LEU A 84 -9.86 -57.84 -194.39
C LEU A 84 -10.62 -56.59 -193.95
N ILE A 85 -11.90 -56.47 -194.32
CA ILE A 85 -12.76 -55.35 -193.89
C ILE A 85 -12.99 -55.39 -192.36
N ARG A 86 -13.19 -56.59 -191.81
CA ARG A 86 -13.46 -56.79 -190.37
C ARG A 86 -12.22 -56.55 -189.51
N GLU A 87 -11.04 -56.93 -189.99
CA GLU A 87 -9.75 -56.68 -189.36
C GLU A 87 -9.43 -55.17 -189.33
N ALA A 88 -9.65 -54.47 -190.45
CA ALA A 88 -9.52 -53.01 -190.51
C ALA A 88 -10.50 -52.29 -189.55
N TYR A 89 -11.73 -52.78 -189.40
CA TYR A 89 -12.71 -52.23 -188.45
C TYR A 89 -12.31 -52.45 -186.99
N LEU A 90 -11.83 -53.66 -186.64
CA LEU A 90 -11.35 -53.97 -185.30
C LEU A 90 -10.15 -53.11 -184.91
N LYS A 91 -9.18 -52.93 -185.81
CA LYS A 91 -8.01 -52.08 -185.57
C LYS A 91 -8.39 -50.62 -185.29
N LYS A 92 -9.37 -50.09 -186.04
CA LYS A 92 -9.88 -48.73 -185.81
C LYS A 92 -10.55 -48.56 -184.44
N LEU A 93 -11.19 -49.62 -183.94
CA LEU A 93 -11.76 -49.69 -182.60
C LEU A 93 -10.67 -49.77 -181.50
N GLU A 94 -9.57 -50.47 -181.76
CA GLU A 94 -8.41 -50.55 -180.87
C GLU A 94 -7.65 -49.21 -180.78
N ASP A 95 -7.48 -48.53 -181.91
CA ASP A 95 -6.97 -47.15 -181.99
C ASP A 95 -7.89 -46.16 -181.22
N GLU A 96 -9.21 -46.32 -181.30
CA GLU A 96 -10.18 -45.46 -180.60
C GLU A 96 -10.21 -45.74 -179.08
N ILE A 97 -10.13 -47.01 -178.66
CA ILE A 97 -10.04 -47.40 -177.24
C ILE A 97 -8.73 -46.89 -176.63
N SER A 98 -7.60 -47.03 -177.32
CA SER A 98 -6.30 -46.55 -176.83
C SER A 98 -6.23 -45.01 -176.78
N ALA A 99 -6.84 -44.31 -177.73
CA ALA A 99 -7.03 -42.86 -177.66
C ALA A 99 -7.89 -42.44 -176.45
N LYS A 100 -9.01 -43.14 -176.17
CA LYS A 100 -9.88 -42.86 -175.02
C LYS A 100 -9.20 -43.16 -173.68
N LEU A 101 -8.34 -44.17 -173.61
CA LEU A 101 -7.49 -44.43 -172.45
C LEU A 101 -6.46 -43.32 -172.23
N ALA A 102 -5.85 -42.79 -173.29
CA ALA A 102 -4.94 -41.64 -173.18
C ALA A 102 -5.65 -40.36 -172.70
N GLU A 103 -6.87 -40.08 -173.19
CA GLU A 103 -7.72 -39.01 -172.67
C GLU A 103 -8.06 -39.20 -171.19
N LEU A 104 -8.45 -40.40 -170.76
CA LEU A 104 -8.76 -40.71 -169.36
C LEU A 104 -7.55 -40.55 -168.43
N ILE A 105 -6.36 -40.97 -168.86
CA ILE A 105 -5.11 -40.80 -168.09
C ILE A 105 -4.78 -39.31 -167.94
N LYS A 106 -4.94 -38.52 -169.01
CA LYS A 106 -4.73 -37.07 -168.97
C LYS A 106 -5.76 -36.40 -168.04
N LEU A 107 -7.05 -36.68 -168.23
CA LEU A 107 -8.13 -36.12 -167.42
C LEU A 107 -7.97 -36.45 -165.93
N LYS A 108 -7.58 -37.69 -165.60
CA LYS A 108 -7.25 -38.08 -164.21
C LYS A 108 -6.12 -37.24 -163.62
N LYS A 109 -5.05 -36.98 -164.39
CA LYS A 109 -3.93 -36.15 -163.95
C LYS A 109 -4.36 -34.69 -163.75
N ASP A 110 -5.19 -34.16 -164.65
CA ASP A 110 -5.69 -32.79 -164.56
C ASP A 110 -6.67 -32.60 -163.39
N VAL A 111 -7.53 -33.59 -163.10
CA VAL A 111 -8.34 -33.64 -161.87
C VAL A 111 -7.45 -33.64 -160.63
N GLN A 112 -6.44 -34.52 -160.56
CA GLN A 112 -5.56 -34.61 -159.40
C GLN A 112 -4.72 -33.33 -159.19
N ASN A 113 -4.33 -32.65 -160.27
CA ASN A 113 -3.71 -31.32 -160.20
C ASN A 113 -4.67 -30.25 -159.64
N LEU A 114 -5.94 -30.28 -160.04
CA LEU A 114 -6.97 -29.36 -159.56
C LEU A 114 -7.36 -29.63 -158.10
N GLU A 115 -7.42 -30.89 -157.67
CA GLU A 115 -7.62 -31.29 -156.26
C GLU A 115 -6.51 -30.73 -155.36
N ASN A 116 -5.24 -30.93 -155.74
CA ASN A 116 -4.09 -30.38 -155.03
C ASN A 116 -4.15 -28.83 -154.96
N LEU A 117 -4.37 -28.16 -156.11
CA LEU A 117 -4.46 -26.70 -156.18
C LEU A 117 -5.65 -26.13 -155.37
N CYS A 118 -6.75 -26.88 -155.28
CA CYS A 118 -7.90 -26.52 -154.45
C CYS A 118 -7.55 -26.66 -152.97
N PHE A 119 -6.96 -27.80 -152.57
CA PHE A 119 -6.53 -28.07 -151.20
C PHE A 119 -5.54 -27.01 -150.70
N ASP A 120 -4.50 -26.69 -151.47
CA ASP A 120 -3.51 -25.67 -151.11
C ASP A 120 -4.13 -24.26 -150.97
N LYS A 121 -5.08 -23.88 -151.85
CA LYS A 121 -5.79 -22.60 -151.75
C LYS A 121 -6.77 -22.53 -150.58
N VAL A 122 -7.42 -23.63 -150.22
CA VAL A 122 -8.27 -23.72 -149.02
C VAL A 122 -7.39 -23.60 -147.78
N LYS A 123 -6.33 -24.41 -147.69
CA LYS A 123 -5.37 -24.39 -146.60
C LYS A 123 -4.73 -23.00 -146.41
N GLN A 124 -4.28 -22.35 -147.50
CA GLN A 124 -3.73 -20.99 -147.43
C GLN A 124 -4.76 -20.00 -146.84
N LYS A 125 -6.02 -20.03 -147.31
CA LYS A 125 -7.08 -19.15 -146.78
C LYS A 125 -7.47 -19.47 -145.34
N GLU A 126 -7.34 -20.71 -144.90
CA GLU A 126 -7.53 -21.08 -143.49
C GLU A 126 -6.36 -20.58 -142.62
N GLU A 127 -5.12 -20.75 -143.06
CA GLU A 127 -3.95 -20.20 -142.38
C GLU A 127 -3.98 -18.66 -142.32
N GLU A 128 -4.40 -17.97 -143.38
CA GLU A 128 -4.58 -16.51 -143.41
C GLU A 128 -5.67 -16.05 -142.43
N LYS A 129 -6.82 -16.74 -142.38
CA LYS A 129 -7.88 -16.46 -141.40
C LYS A 129 -7.41 -16.70 -139.97
N VAL A 130 -6.69 -17.79 -139.71
CA VAL A 130 -6.15 -18.10 -138.38
C VAL A 130 -5.14 -17.05 -137.94
N LYS A 131 -4.23 -16.62 -138.83
CA LYS A 131 -3.29 -15.51 -138.58
C LYS A 131 -4.05 -14.21 -138.25
N ALA A 132 -4.99 -13.79 -139.10
CA ALA A 132 -5.76 -12.56 -138.88
C ALA A 132 -6.57 -12.56 -137.56
N LEU A 133 -7.19 -13.69 -137.19
CA LEU A 133 -7.89 -13.85 -135.90
C LEU A 133 -6.92 -13.84 -134.72
N GLN A 134 -5.72 -14.39 -134.88
CA GLN A 134 -4.69 -14.42 -133.84
C GLN A 134 -4.06 -13.03 -133.64
N ASP A 135 -3.85 -12.27 -134.71
CA ASP A 135 -3.39 -10.88 -134.65
C ASP A 135 -4.47 -9.96 -134.02
N GLN A 136 -5.74 -10.12 -134.40
CA GLN A 136 -6.86 -9.42 -133.77
C GLN A 136 -6.96 -9.71 -132.26
N LYS A 137 -6.80 -10.99 -131.88
CA LYS A 137 -6.74 -11.40 -130.47
C LYS A 137 -5.56 -10.75 -129.75
N LEU A 138 -4.37 -10.73 -130.35
CA LEU A 138 -3.17 -10.15 -129.75
C LEU A 138 -3.27 -8.63 -129.57
N LEU A 139 -3.90 -7.92 -130.53
CA LEU A 139 -4.24 -6.51 -130.41
C LEU A 139 -5.22 -6.25 -129.24
N PHE A 140 -6.29 -7.04 -129.15
CA PHE A 140 -7.27 -6.93 -128.06
C PHE A 140 -6.64 -7.22 -126.68
N GLU A 141 -5.79 -8.25 -126.56
CA GLU A 141 -5.01 -8.50 -125.35
C GLU A 141 -4.05 -7.35 -125.02
N ALA A 142 -3.44 -6.70 -126.02
CA ALA A 142 -2.59 -5.54 -125.81
C ALA A 142 -3.38 -4.29 -125.33
N GLU A 143 -4.59 -4.07 -125.83
CA GLU A 143 -5.47 -3.00 -125.36
C GLU A 143 -6.01 -3.24 -123.95
N GLN A 144 -6.36 -4.48 -123.62
CA GLN A 144 -6.67 -4.86 -122.24
C GLN A 144 -5.47 -4.62 -121.31
N ARG A 145 -4.26 -5.02 -121.70
CA ARG A 145 -3.02 -4.77 -120.92
C ARG A 145 -2.77 -3.27 -120.71
N LYS A 146 -2.88 -2.42 -121.74
CA LYS A 146 -2.78 -0.95 -121.61
C LYS A 146 -3.80 -0.41 -120.60
N THR A 147 -5.04 -0.90 -120.68
CA THR A 147 -6.14 -0.49 -119.81
C THR A 147 -5.88 -0.90 -118.36
N ILE A 148 -5.48 -2.15 -118.13
CA ILE A 148 -5.09 -2.69 -116.82
C ILE A 148 -3.95 -1.86 -116.21
N ILE A 149 -2.86 -1.63 -116.94
CA ILE A 149 -1.71 -0.82 -116.48
C ILE A 149 -2.15 0.61 -116.08
N SER A 150 -3.12 1.19 -116.80
CA SER A 150 -3.66 2.52 -116.47
C SER A 150 -4.46 2.53 -115.16
N TYR A 151 -5.18 1.45 -114.84
CA TYR A 151 -5.89 1.29 -113.58
C TYR A 151 -4.95 0.91 -112.43
N GLU A 152 -4.00 0.01 -112.66
CA GLU A 152 -2.95 -0.35 -111.68
C GLU A 152 -2.16 0.88 -111.25
N LYS A 153 -1.77 1.74 -112.20
CA LYS A 153 -1.13 3.02 -111.86
C LYS A 153 -2.05 3.91 -111.02
N ARG A 154 -3.30 4.12 -111.43
CA ARG A 154 -4.26 4.95 -110.66
C ARG A 154 -4.50 4.42 -109.24
N ILE A 155 -4.54 3.11 -109.07
CA ILE A 155 -4.66 2.47 -107.75
C ILE A 155 -3.39 2.73 -106.93
N SER A 156 -2.20 2.57 -107.52
CA SER A 156 -0.91 2.85 -106.87
C SER A 156 -0.79 4.33 -106.44
N ASP A 157 -1.14 5.28 -107.32
CA ASP A 157 -1.12 6.71 -107.05
C ASP A 157 -2.04 7.06 -105.86
N VAL A 158 -3.25 6.51 -105.81
CA VAL A 158 -4.21 6.68 -104.70
C VAL A 158 -3.71 6.03 -103.40
N VAL A 159 -3.13 4.82 -103.46
CA VAL A 159 -2.56 4.15 -102.29
C VAL A 159 -1.41 4.98 -101.70
N MET A 160 -0.51 5.50 -102.53
CA MET A 160 0.58 6.38 -102.08
C MET A 160 0.05 7.67 -101.43
N GLU A 161 -1.03 8.26 -101.96
CA GLU A 161 -1.65 9.46 -101.39
C GLU A 161 -2.24 9.18 -99.99
N TYR A 162 -2.96 8.08 -99.82
CA TYR A 162 -3.53 7.69 -98.52
C TYR A 162 -2.46 7.23 -97.53
N GLU A 163 -1.44 6.49 -97.95
CA GLU A 163 -0.28 6.17 -97.11
C GLU A 163 0.41 7.44 -96.58
N LYS A 164 0.58 8.45 -97.42
CA LYS A 164 1.17 9.74 -97.02
C LYS A 164 0.29 10.45 -95.99
N LYS A 165 -1.02 10.52 -96.22
CA LYS A 165 -1.99 11.11 -95.26
C LYS A 165 -1.98 10.39 -93.91
N ILE A 166 -1.90 9.05 -93.91
CA ILE A 166 -1.81 8.24 -92.68
C ILE A 166 -0.50 8.57 -91.94
N LYS A 167 0.65 8.51 -92.61
CA LYS A 167 1.97 8.81 -92.03
C LYS A 167 2.04 10.25 -91.46
N GLU A 168 1.40 11.22 -92.12
CA GLU A 168 1.27 12.60 -91.65
C GLU A 168 0.35 12.73 -90.42
N LEU A 169 -0.81 12.07 -90.40
CA LEU A 169 -1.73 12.07 -89.25
C LEU A 169 -1.10 11.40 -88.02
N GLU A 170 -0.50 10.22 -88.20
CA GLU A 170 0.26 9.57 -87.13
C GLU A 170 1.38 10.46 -86.60
N ALA A 171 2.09 11.21 -87.47
CA ALA A 171 3.15 12.11 -87.05
C ALA A 171 2.64 13.33 -86.26
N LYS A 172 1.41 13.79 -86.49
CA LYS A 172 0.73 14.79 -85.66
C LYS A 172 0.37 14.22 -84.30
N HIS A 173 -0.41 13.13 -84.26
CA HIS A 173 -0.81 12.50 -83.00
C HIS A 173 0.38 12.04 -82.14
N ARG A 174 1.48 11.55 -82.76
CA ARG A 174 2.73 11.22 -82.03
C ARG A 174 3.35 12.44 -81.33
N LYS A 175 3.29 13.64 -81.93
CA LYS A 175 3.78 14.88 -81.30
C LYS A 175 2.85 15.34 -80.17
N GLU A 176 1.55 15.32 -80.41
CA GLU A 176 0.54 15.68 -79.41
C GLU A 176 0.64 14.78 -78.17
N ILE A 177 0.74 13.46 -78.35
CA ILE A 177 0.97 12.49 -77.25
C ILE A 177 2.25 12.82 -76.48
N GLN A 178 3.36 13.15 -77.16
CA GLN A 178 4.61 13.55 -76.50
C GLN A 178 4.48 14.88 -75.74
N GLU A 179 3.67 15.83 -76.20
CA GLU A 179 3.36 17.05 -75.46
C GLU A 179 2.51 16.77 -74.22
N TYR A 180 1.45 15.96 -74.34
CA TYR A 180 0.64 15.57 -73.19
C TYR A 180 1.47 14.81 -72.15
N GLN A 181 2.35 13.90 -72.57
CA GLN A 181 3.30 13.21 -71.68
C GLN A 181 4.25 14.19 -70.96
N LYS A 182 4.77 15.22 -71.64
CA LYS A 182 5.60 16.26 -71.03
C LYS A 182 4.82 17.12 -70.02
N ARG A 183 3.57 17.46 -70.33
CA ARG A 183 2.69 18.22 -69.42
C ARG A 183 2.34 17.40 -68.18
N LEU A 184 2.02 16.12 -68.36
CA LEU A 184 1.66 15.20 -67.28
C LEU A 184 2.86 14.94 -66.35
N THR A 185 4.03 14.59 -66.90
CA THR A 185 5.26 14.41 -66.11
C THR A 185 5.81 15.70 -65.47
N HIS A 186 5.39 16.88 -65.94
CA HIS A 186 5.64 18.14 -65.22
C HIS A 186 4.65 18.34 -64.07
N ALA A 187 3.35 18.06 -64.30
CA ALA A 187 2.33 18.11 -63.25
C ALA A 187 2.65 17.14 -62.10
N ASP A 188 3.06 15.90 -62.40
CA ASP A 188 3.48 14.91 -61.40
C ASP A 188 4.61 15.46 -60.49
N LYS A 189 5.63 16.09 -61.09
CA LYS A 189 6.75 16.70 -60.34
C LYS A 189 6.27 17.84 -59.45
N SER A 190 5.40 18.70 -59.96
CA SER A 190 4.80 19.80 -59.19
C SER A 190 3.91 19.30 -58.05
N ILE A 191 3.19 18.19 -58.25
CA ILE A 191 2.38 17.53 -57.20
C ILE A 191 3.30 16.96 -56.11
N VAL A 192 4.39 16.26 -56.48
CA VAL A 192 5.37 15.73 -55.51
C VAL A 192 6.04 16.86 -54.71
N GLN A 193 6.52 17.91 -55.38
CA GLN A 193 7.11 19.08 -54.72
C GLN A 193 6.13 19.75 -53.74
N LEU A 194 4.87 19.96 -54.16
CA LEU A 194 3.84 20.54 -53.31
C LEU A 194 3.50 19.64 -52.12
N THR A 195 3.52 18.32 -52.31
CA THR A 195 3.29 17.32 -51.26
C THR A 195 4.42 17.35 -50.22
N ASP A 196 5.68 17.36 -50.65
CA ASP A 196 6.84 17.47 -49.78
C ASP A 196 6.86 18.79 -48.99
N ASP A 197 6.49 19.91 -49.62
CA ASP A 197 6.44 21.21 -48.95
C ASP A 197 5.26 21.33 -47.98
N PHE A 198 4.11 20.72 -48.25
CA PHE A 198 3.05 20.57 -47.25
C PHE A 198 3.48 19.66 -46.11
N LYS A 199 4.18 18.55 -46.39
CA LYS A 199 4.69 17.64 -45.36
C LYS A 199 5.66 18.36 -44.40
N LYS A 200 6.65 19.10 -44.93
CA LYS A 200 7.58 19.91 -44.12
C LYS A 200 6.83 20.91 -43.23
N LYS A 201 5.86 21.65 -43.79
CA LYS A 201 5.03 22.61 -43.04
C LYS A 201 4.24 21.94 -41.91
N MET A 202 3.69 20.75 -42.14
CA MET A 202 3.00 19.97 -41.10
C MET A 202 3.95 19.47 -40.02
N GLU A 203 5.14 18.98 -40.39
CA GLU A 203 6.16 18.57 -39.42
C GLU A 203 6.66 19.74 -38.56
N ASP A 204 6.90 20.92 -39.15
CA ASP A 204 7.37 22.09 -38.40
C ASP A 204 6.27 22.73 -37.54
N LEU A 205 5.02 22.68 -37.99
CA LEU A 205 3.86 23.05 -37.19
C LEU A 205 3.70 22.11 -35.98
N ALA A 206 3.83 20.80 -36.17
CA ALA A 206 3.80 19.82 -35.08
C ALA A 206 4.94 20.07 -34.07
N LYS A 207 6.18 20.24 -34.55
CA LYS A 207 7.35 20.60 -33.71
C LYS A 207 7.13 21.88 -32.91
N ASN A 208 6.35 22.84 -33.42
CA ASN A 208 6.04 24.08 -32.69
C ASN A 208 4.95 23.87 -31.63
N PHE A 209 3.88 23.14 -31.94
CA PHE A 209 2.88 22.74 -30.92
C PHE A 209 3.49 21.88 -29.80
N ASP A 210 4.42 20.98 -30.11
CA ASP A 210 5.13 20.20 -29.08
C ASP A 210 5.99 21.09 -28.15
N LYS A 211 6.66 22.12 -28.69
CA LYS A 211 7.41 23.11 -27.89
C LYS A 211 6.48 23.93 -27.00
N GLU A 212 5.34 24.38 -27.52
CA GLU A 212 4.37 25.18 -26.77
C GLU A 212 3.66 24.37 -25.69
N ARG A 213 3.22 23.13 -26.01
CA ARG A 213 2.70 22.18 -25.01
C ARG A 213 3.71 21.95 -23.89
N LYS A 214 5.00 21.77 -24.23
CA LYS A 214 6.05 21.60 -23.21
C LYS A 214 6.26 22.86 -22.37
N LYS A 215 6.31 24.06 -22.95
CA LYS A 215 6.40 25.32 -22.19
C LYS A 215 5.25 25.46 -21.19
N LEU A 216 4.01 25.24 -21.65
CA LEU A 216 2.82 25.31 -20.80
C LEU A 216 2.86 24.26 -19.69
N GLN A 217 3.35 23.05 -19.96
CA GLN A 217 3.56 22.01 -18.95
C GLN A 217 4.63 22.43 -17.92
N ASP A 218 5.77 22.96 -18.36
CA ASP A 218 6.85 23.48 -17.50
C ASP A 218 6.40 24.71 -16.67
N GLU A 219 5.45 25.50 -17.16
CA GLU A 219 4.84 26.65 -16.47
C GLU A 219 3.76 26.22 -15.45
N ILE A 220 2.90 25.26 -15.80
CA ILE A 220 1.90 24.68 -14.90
C ILE A 220 2.58 24.01 -13.71
N GLU A 221 3.65 23.22 -13.93
CA GLU A 221 4.35 22.54 -12.83
C GLU A 221 5.06 23.55 -11.91
N LYS A 222 5.65 24.63 -12.43
CA LYS A 222 6.19 25.72 -11.59
C LYS A 222 5.09 26.37 -10.75
N LEU A 223 3.98 26.74 -11.38
CA LEU A 223 2.86 27.41 -10.71
C LEU A 223 2.27 26.54 -9.59
N LYS A 224 2.12 25.23 -9.84
CA LYS A 224 1.72 24.23 -8.85
C LYS A 224 2.70 24.20 -7.67
N ASN A 225 4.00 24.01 -7.93
CA ASN A 225 5.02 23.95 -6.87
C ASN A 225 5.07 25.25 -6.04
N ASP A 226 4.80 26.40 -6.64
CA ASP A 226 4.76 27.69 -5.93
C ASP A 226 3.45 27.92 -5.16
N TYR A 227 2.34 27.27 -5.53
CA TYR A 227 1.14 27.20 -4.69
C TYR A 227 1.29 26.21 -3.53
N GLU A 228 1.90 25.04 -3.76
CA GLU A 228 2.19 24.04 -2.72
C GLU A 228 3.05 24.65 -1.61
N LYS A 229 4.18 25.30 -1.95
CA LYS A 229 5.03 26.01 -0.97
C LYS A 229 4.31 27.13 -0.21
N LYS A 230 3.37 27.85 -0.85
CA LYS A 230 2.57 28.88 -0.17
C LYS A 230 1.61 28.25 0.84
N LEU A 231 0.94 27.17 0.47
CA LEU A 231 0.04 26.43 1.34
C LEU A 231 0.80 25.83 2.53
N GLU A 232 1.97 25.22 2.31
CA GLU A 232 2.86 24.74 3.38
C GLU A 232 3.27 25.87 4.34
N ALA A 233 3.65 27.03 3.80
CA ALA A 233 4.04 28.20 4.60
C ALA A 233 2.87 28.77 5.43
N GLU A 234 1.66 28.82 4.87
CA GLU A 234 0.46 29.24 5.62
C GLU A 234 0.04 28.22 6.68
N VAL A 235 0.02 26.93 6.36
CA VAL A 235 -0.27 25.85 7.32
C VAL A 235 0.75 25.87 8.46
N LYS A 236 2.04 26.03 8.16
CA LYS A 236 3.08 26.18 9.19
C LYS A 236 2.85 27.43 10.04
N LYS A 237 2.60 28.59 9.43
CA LYS A 237 2.36 29.83 10.18
C LYS A 237 1.14 29.71 11.11
N ILE A 238 0.06 29.10 10.63
CA ILE A 238 -1.15 28.82 11.41
C ILE A 238 -0.80 27.92 12.61
N LYS A 239 -0.05 26.83 12.39
CA LYS A 239 0.43 25.95 13.45
C LYS A 239 1.28 26.71 14.48
N ASP A 240 2.31 27.43 14.04
CA ASP A 240 3.21 28.20 14.90
C ASP A 240 2.42 29.23 15.74
N ASP A 241 1.37 29.85 15.18
CA ASP A 241 0.51 30.82 15.89
C ASP A 241 -0.50 30.17 16.84
N TYR A 242 -0.95 28.93 16.59
CA TYR A 242 -1.73 28.17 17.56
C TYR A 242 -0.87 27.62 18.71
N GLU A 243 0.34 27.14 18.44
CA GLU A 243 1.28 26.70 19.48
C GLU A 243 1.61 27.85 20.45
N LYS A 244 1.92 29.06 19.92
CA LYS A 244 2.11 30.27 20.76
C LYS A 244 0.89 30.58 21.64
N LYS A 245 -0.32 30.50 21.10
CA LYS A 245 -1.57 30.74 21.87
C LYS A 245 -1.73 29.71 22.99
N ILE A 246 -1.46 28.44 22.71
CA ILE A 246 -1.50 27.37 23.72
C ILE A 246 -0.49 27.66 24.84
N SER A 247 0.78 27.95 24.51
CA SER A 247 1.80 28.29 25.51
C SER A 247 1.45 29.53 26.35
N GLN A 248 0.89 30.57 25.73
CA GLN A 248 0.41 31.77 26.43
C GLN A 248 -0.75 31.47 27.38
N ILE A 249 -1.70 30.62 26.98
CA ILE A 249 -2.83 30.20 27.80
C ILE A 249 -2.34 29.34 28.98
N SER A 250 -1.51 28.32 28.74
CA SER A 250 -0.94 27.47 29.80
C SER A 250 -0.20 28.30 30.82
N SER A 251 0.72 29.18 30.39
CA SER A 251 1.45 30.07 31.31
C SER A 251 0.53 31.03 32.06
N SER A 252 -0.56 31.52 31.44
CA SER A 252 -1.58 32.32 32.14
C SER A 252 -2.29 31.54 33.25
N TYR A 253 -2.55 30.24 33.06
CA TYR A 253 -3.16 29.39 34.09
C TYR A 253 -2.16 28.96 35.16
N GLU A 254 -0.93 28.62 34.81
CA GLU A 254 0.17 28.36 35.76
C GLU A 254 0.37 29.54 36.71
N ASN A 255 0.45 30.77 36.17
CA ASN A 255 0.56 32.00 36.96
C ASN A 255 -0.67 32.27 37.86
N LYS A 256 -1.88 31.88 37.45
CA LYS A 256 -3.07 31.97 38.31
C LYS A 256 -3.01 30.95 39.46
N ILE A 257 -2.58 29.72 39.17
CA ILE A 257 -2.46 28.65 40.17
C ILE A 257 -1.39 29.00 41.20
N THR A 258 -0.19 29.43 40.78
CA THR A 258 0.89 29.79 41.71
C THR A 258 0.55 31.01 42.58
N ASN A 259 -0.10 32.03 42.02
CA ASN A 259 -0.62 33.15 42.80
C ASN A 259 -1.67 32.71 43.84
N LEU A 260 -2.61 31.84 43.44
CA LEU A 260 -3.65 31.33 44.34
C LEU A 260 -3.06 30.48 45.49
N VAL A 261 -2.07 29.64 45.20
CA VAL A 261 -1.32 28.87 46.20
C VAL A 261 -0.61 29.82 47.18
N SER A 262 0.09 30.83 46.67
CA SER A 262 0.77 31.84 47.51
C SER A 262 -0.20 32.62 48.43
N GLU A 263 -1.38 32.98 47.90
CA GLU A 263 -2.45 33.58 48.72
C GLU A 263 -2.95 32.66 49.84
N TYR A 264 -3.17 31.37 49.57
CA TYR A 264 -3.63 30.43 50.58
C TYR A 264 -2.54 30.10 51.60
N GLU A 265 -1.28 29.93 51.17
CA GLU A 265 -0.14 29.81 52.09
C GLU A 265 -0.04 31.00 53.04
N LYS A 266 -0.21 32.22 52.52
CA LYS A 266 -0.21 33.44 53.33
C LYS A 266 -1.35 33.44 54.35
N LYS A 267 -2.59 33.14 53.92
CA LYS A 267 -3.78 33.05 54.79
C LYS A 267 -3.59 32.00 55.89
N ILE A 268 -2.96 30.86 55.57
CA ILE A 268 -2.62 29.81 56.54
C ILE A 268 -1.60 30.35 57.57
N LYS A 269 -0.48 30.94 57.12
CA LYS A 269 0.56 31.51 58.00
C LYS A 269 0.01 32.61 58.92
N GLU A 270 -0.83 33.51 58.39
CA GLU A 270 -1.50 34.56 59.17
C GLU A 270 -2.50 33.99 60.19
N SER A 271 -3.25 32.94 59.83
CA SER A 271 -4.17 32.24 60.73
C SER A 271 -3.41 31.54 61.86
N SER A 272 -2.37 30.76 61.56
CA SER A 272 -1.55 30.06 62.56
C SER A 272 -0.96 31.03 63.58
N ALA A 273 -0.31 32.11 63.13
CA ALA A 273 0.25 33.12 64.03
C ALA A 273 -0.80 33.79 64.92
N LEU A 274 -2.03 33.98 64.42
CA LEU A 274 -3.15 34.52 65.18
C LEU A 274 -3.67 33.54 66.25
N TYR A 275 -3.68 32.23 65.97
CA TYR A 275 -4.03 31.20 66.95
C TYR A 275 -2.90 30.95 67.97
N GLU A 276 -1.64 30.92 67.55
CA GLU A 276 -0.46 30.87 68.43
C GLU A 276 -0.47 32.03 69.43
N LYS A 277 -0.71 33.27 68.95
CA LYS A 277 -0.84 34.43 69.82
C LYS A 277 -2.01 34.27 70.80
N LYS A 278 -3.19 33.81 70.35
CA LYS A 278 -4.34 33.57 71.26
C LYS A 278 -4.00 32.56 72.35
N ILE A 279 -3.27 31.50 72.04
CA ILE A 279 -2.83 30.49 73.01
C ILE A 279 -1.87 31.12 74.03
N LEU A 280 -0.90 31.92 73.58
CA LEU A 280 0.04 32.64 74.45
C LEU A 280 -0.68 33.65 75.37
N ASP A 281 -1.57 34.48 74.82
CA ASP A 281 -2.36 35.46 75.57
C ASP A 281 -3.26 34.76 76.62
N LEU A 282 -3.85 33.60 76.29
CA LEU A 282 -4.59 32.75 77.24
C LEU A 282 -3.70 32.17 78.32
N SER A 283 -2.52 31.64 77.98
CA SER A 283 -1.57 31.07 78.94
C SER A 283 -1.12 32.11 79.95
N ASN A 284 -0.70 33.29 79.47
CA ASN A 284 -0.29 34.43 80.32
C ASN A 284 -1.43 34.90 81.24
N SER A 285 -2.68 34.86 80.75
CA SER A 285 -3.87 35.20 81.53
C SER A 285 -4.16 34.18 82.64
N TYR A 286 -4.03 32.89 82.35
CA TYR A 286 -4.15 31.83 83.37
C TYR A 286 -3.01 31.84 84.37
N GLU A 287 -1.76 32.01 83.93
CA GLU A 287 -0.59 32.12 84.80
C GLU A 287 -0.73 33.29 85.77
N LYS A 288 -1.09 34.49 85.27
CA LYS A 288 -1.38 35.64 86.13
C LYS A 288 -2.50 35.36 87.12
N ARG A 289 -3.61 34.73 86.69
CA ARG A 289 -4.70 34.37 87.60
C ARG A 289 -4.28 33.37 88.68
N ILE A 290 -3.32 32.49 88.40
CA ILE A 290 -2.71 31.60 89.38
C ILE A 290 -1.84 32.41 90.35
N SER A 291 -0.98 33.34 89.88
CA SER A 291 -0.19 34.22 90.74
C SER A 291 -1.05 35.09 91.65
N ASP A 292 -2.08 35.75 91.10
CA ASP A 292 -3.03 36.57 91.86
C ASP A 292 -3.77 35.75 92.93
N LEU A 293 -4.09 34.48 92.64
CA LEU A 293 -4.73 33.55 93.58
C LEU A 293 -3.77 33.08 94.68
N VAL A 294 -2.51 32.77 94.34
CA VAL A 294 -1.45 32.42 95.31
C VAL A 294 -1.24 33.56 96.30
N LEU A 295 -1.03 34.78 95.80
CA LEU A 295 -0.88 35.98 96.65
C LEU A 295 -2.09 36.22 97.55
N ASN A 296 -3.31 35.92 97.07
CA ASN A 296 -4.53 36.03 97.86
C ASN A 296 -4.57 35.02 99.03
N TYR A 297 -4.18 33.76 98.78
CA TYR A 297 -4.07 32.74 99.82
C TYR A 297 -2.92 33.01 100.79
N GLU A 298 -1.78 33.50 100.31
CA GLU A 298 -0.66 33.93 101.16
C GLU A 298 -1.06 35.08 102.09
N SER A 299 -1.78 36.09 101.60
CA SER A 299 -2.30 37.18 102.45
C SER A 299 -3.26 36.66 103.52
N LYS A 300 -4.23 35.82 103.14
CA LYS A 300 -5.17 35.18 104.07
C LYS A 300 -4.48 34.31 105.12
N MET A 301 -3.45 33.56 104.74
CA MET A 301 -2.67 32.73 105.67
C MET A 301 -1.89 33.61 106.65
N ASN A 302 -1.26 34.70 106.17
CA ASN A 302 -0.59 35.69 107.01
C ASN A 302 -1.57 36.42 107.97
N GLU A 303 -2.78 36.73 107.51
CA GLU A 303 -3.84 37.34 108.34
C GLU A 303 -4.34 36.38 109.42
N LEU A 304 -4.61 35.12 109.06
CA LEU A 304 -5.00 34.07 109.99
C LEU A 304 -3.90 33.79 111.04
N GLN A 305 -2.64 33.73 110.62
CA GLN A 305 -1.48 33.62 111.51
C GLN A 305 -1.39 34.81 112.47
N LYS A 306 -1.58 36.04 111.97
CA LYS A 306 -1.64 37.25 112.82
C LYS A 306 -2.81 37.21 113.80
N SER A 307 -4.00 36.76 113.38
CA SER A 307 -5.16 36.60 114.27
C SER A 307 -4.86 35.59 115.38
N LYS A 308 -4.41 34.38 115.02
CA LYS A 308 -4.11 33.33 115.99
C LYS A 308 -3.00 33.74 116.97
N MET A 309 -2.03 34.54 116.52
CA MET A 309 -0.98 35.07 117.39
C MET A 309 -1.49 36.16 118.35
N ARG A 310 -2.49 36.98 117.95
CA ARG A 310 -3.21 37.87 118.89
C ARG A 310 -3.99 37.06 119.90
N GLU A 311 -4.82 36.11 119.46
CA GLU A 311 -5.61 35.24 120.36
C GLU A 311 -4.74 34.53 121.41
N LEU A 312 -3.56 34.04 121.02
CA LEU A 312 -2.58 33.43 121.94
C LEU A 312 -1.99 34.46 122.92
N GLN A 313 -1.71 35.68 122.47
CA GLN A 313 -1.20 36.74 123.34
C GLN A 313 -2.28 37.27 124.29
N ASP A 314 -3.54 37.38 123.85
CA ASP A 314 -4.68 37.79 124.68
C ASP A 314 -5.05 36.72 125.71
N LEU A 315 -5.02 35.44 125.31
CA LEU A 315 -5.15 34.32 126.23
C LEU A 315 -4.02 34.30 127.26
N ARG A 316 -2.78 34.56 126.85
CA ARG A 316 -1.61 34.71 127.75
C ARG A 316 -1.77 35.91 128.70
N ASN A 317 -2.27 37.04 128.22
CA ASN A 317 -2.57 38.22 129.04
C ASN A 317 -3.65 37.87 130.09
N SER A 318 -4.72 37.18 129.69
CA SER A 318 -5.79 36.71 130.58
C SER A 318 -5.31 35.72 131.64
N PHE A 319 -4.47 34.74 131.27
CA PHE A 319 -3.79 33.87 132.24
C PHE A 319 -2.89 34.64 133.19
N SER A 320 -2.17 35.67 132.73
CA SER A 320 -1.34 36.52 133.59
C SER A 320 -2.18 37.38 134.55
N GLN A 321 -3.34 37.87 134.11
CA GLN A 321 -4.27 38.64 134.93
C GLN A 321 -4.98 37.78 135.98
N THR A 322 -5.46 36.59 135.60
CA THR A 322 -6.08 35.65 136.53
C THR A 322 -5.08 35.12 137.55
N LEU A 323 -3.84 34.80 137.15
CA LEU A 323 -2.76 34.45 138.07
C LEU A 323 -2.45 35.59 139.04
N SER A 324 -2.35 36.84 138.55
CA SER A 324 -2.16 38.03 139.39
C SER A 324 -3.32 38.25 140.38
N SER A 325 -4.57 38.03 139.94
CA SER A 325 -5.76 38.11 140.79
C SER A 325 -5.79 37.02 141.87
N VAL A 326 -5.35 35.80 141.55
CA VAL A 326 -5.18 34.70 142.52
C VAL A 326 -4.09 35.02 143.54
N ILE A 327 -2.94 35.56 143.08
CA ILE A 327 -1.86 36.03 143.96
C ILE A 327 -2.39 37.11 144.90
N GLN A 328 -3.06 38.15 144.38
CA GLN A 328 -3.70 39.17 145.22
C GLN A 328 -4.78 38.61 146.15
N GLY A 329 -5.47 37.55 145.77
CA GLY A 329 -6.41 36.83 146.63
C GLY A 329 -5.71 36.22 147.85
N TYR A 330 -4.58 35.54 147.63
CA TYR A 330 -3.75 35.01 148.71
C TYR A 330 -3.07 36.11 149.53
N GLU A 331 -2.56 37.17 148.91
CA GLU A 331 -2.01 38.34 149.63
C GLU A 331 -3.05 38.97 150.56
N ARG A 332 -4.30 39.12 150.11
CA ARG A 332 -5.41 39.62 150.94
C ARG A 332 -5.78 38.65 152.07
N GLN A 333 -5.71 37.34 151.85
CA GLN A 333 -5.91 36.34 152.91
C GLN A 333 -4.78 36.35 153.95
N ILE A 334 -3.53 36.49 153.50
CA ILE A 334 -2.36 36.63 154.38
C ILE A 334 -2.47 37.92 155.20
N ASN A 335 -2.84 39.04 154.57
CA ASN A 335 -3.00 40.32 155.23
C ASN A 335 -4.19 40.33 156.21
N SER A 336 -5.32 39.70 155.88
CA SER A 336 -6.45 39.62 156.82
C SER A 336 -6.20 38.65 157.98
N LEU A 337 -5.42 37.58 157.77
CA LEU A 337 -4.89 36.75 158.87
C LEU A 337 -3.92 37.53 159.74
N LEU A 338 -3.04 38.35 159.15
CA LEU A 338 -2.12 39.23 159.87
C LEU A 338 -2.88 40.28 160.71
N GLU A 339 -3.91 40.91 160.15
CA GLU A 339 -4.80 41.82 160.88
C GLU A 339 -5.58 41.10 161.99
N ALA A 340 -6.08 39.88 161.76
CA ALA A 340 -6.76 39.09 162.79
C ALA A 340 -5.82 38.70 163.95
N LEU A 341 -4.54 38.40 163.65
CA LEU A 341 -3.51 38.19 164.65
C LEU A 341 -3.19 39.49 165.41
N MET A 342 -3.08 40.63 164.72
CA MET A 342 -2.91 41.94 165.35
C MET A 342 -4.11 42.36 166.22
N GLN A 343 -5.33 42.00 165.83
CA GLN A 343 -6.54 42.21 166.64
C GLN A 343 -6.52 41.33 167.91
N ARG A 344 -6.08 40.06 167.83
CA ARG A 344 -5.87 39.22 169.01
C ARG A 344 -4.83 39.82 169.97
N MET A 345 -3.64 40.18 169.46
CA MET A 345 -2.60 40.81 170.29
C MET A 345 -3.12 42.08 171.00
N LYS A 346 -3.92 42.92 170.31
CA LYS A 346 -4.55 44.11 170.89
C LYS A 346 -5.66 43.82 171.92
N GLN A 347 -6.29 42.64 171.87
CA GLN A 347 -7.28 42.22 172.87
C GLN A 347 -6.63 41.58 174.10
N GLU A 348 -5.46 40.95 173.96
CA GLU A 348 -4.69 40.36 175.06
C GLU A 348 -3.94 41.41 175.91
N GLU A 349 -3.78 42.64 175.42
CA GLU A 349 -2.88 43.65 176.02
C GLU A 349 -3.50 44.49 177.17
N LYS A 350 -4.81 44.41 177.45
CA LYS A 350 -5.47 45.32 178.43
C LYS A 350 -6.55 44.71 179.34
N SER A 351 -6.11 43.91 180.32
CA SER A 351 -6.58 44.08 181.71
C SER A 351 -5.66 43.41 182.74
N SER A 352 -5.10 44.20 183.68
CA SER A 352 -4.63 43.74 185.01
C SER A 352 -4.11 44.87 185.90
N GLN A 353 -4.79 45.09 187.02
CA GLN A 353 -4.16 45.02 188.33
C GLN A 353 -4.81 43.79 188.99
N LEU A 354 -4.10 42.65 189.07
CA LEU A 354 -3.36 42.21 190.26
C LEU A 354 -4.28 42.17 191.51
N PRO A 355 -4.68 40.98 192.03
CA PRO A 355 -3.75 39.95 192.50
C PRO A 355 -4.12 38.48 192.06
N PRO A 356 -4.22 37.39 192.87
CA PRO A 356 -3.65 36.08 192.46
C PRO A 356 -4.65 34.87 192.42
N GLU A 357 -4.09 33.67 192.21
CA GLU A 357 -4.74 32.33 192.16
C GLU A 357 -5.61 32.09 190.89
N SER A 358 -5.56 30.94 190.18
CA SER A 358 -4.91 29.64 190.45
C SER A 358 -4.20 29.11 189.20
N SER A 359 -2.87 28.93 189.24
CA SER A 359 -2.05 28.55 188.06
C SER A 359 -1.25 27.23 188.18
N ASN A 360 -1.58 26.38 189.17
CA ASN A 360 -0.89 25.10 189.41
C ASN A 360 -1.69 23.88 188.93
N LEU A 361 -1.49 23.47 187.66
CA LEU A 361 -1.73 22.06 187.26
C LEU A 361 -1.06 21.60 185.95
N ILE A 362 -0.77 22.51 185.01
CA ILE A 362 -0.30 22.13 183.66
C ILE A 362 1.22 22.35 183.48
N LYS A 363 1.78 23.51 183.86
CA LYS A 363 3.24 23.71 183.85
C LYS A 363 3.92 22.83 184.91
N GLU A 364 3.37 22.77 186.11
CA GLU A 364 3.92 21.97 187.22
C GLU A 364 4.01 20.47 186.87
N LYS A 365 3.00 19.88 186.21
CA LYS A 365 3.05 18.47 185.75
C LYS A 365 4.15 18.22 184.71
N MET A 366 4.41 19.17 183.82
CA MET A 366 5.47 19.04 182.81
C MET A 366 6.86 19.21 183.45
N GLU A 367 7.00 20.16 184.37
CA GLU A 367 8.25 20.41 185.08
C GLU A 367 8.60 19.31 186.10
N GLU A 368 7.60 18.76 186.80
CA GLU A 368 7.74 17.52 187.57
C GLU A 368 8.19 16.35 186.68
N GLY A 369 7.57 16.19 185.50
CA GLY A 369 7.95 15.13 184.56
C GLY A 369 9.42 15.22 184.13
N LEU A 370 9.88 16.43 183.77
CA LEU A 370 11.27 16.72 183.42
C LEU A 370 12.22 16.47 184.61
N LYS A 371 11.90 16.98 185.81
CA LYS A 371 12.71 16.79 187.03
C LYS A 371 12.77 15.33 187.50
N ARG A 372 11.68 14.56 187.34
CA ARG A 372 11.63 13.12 187.61
C ARG A 372 12.51 12.34 186.62
N MET A 373 12.45 12.66 185.31
CA MET A 373 13.31 12.00 184.32
C MET A 373 14.79 12.37 184.47
N ALA A 374 15.13 13.63 184.77
CA ALA A 374 16.50 14.02 185.09
C ALA A 374 17.05 13.25 186.31
N ARG A 375 16.24 13.04 187.35
CA ARG A 375 16.63 12.23 188.51
C ARG A 375 16.82 10.74 188.19
N ILE A 376 16.00 10.17 187.29
CA ILE A 376 16.18 8.80 186.79
C ILE A 376 17.51 8.68 186.04
N ILE A 377 17.79 9.60 185.11
CA ILE A 377 19.03 9.63 184.32
C ILE A 377 20.27 9.83 185.19
N SER A 378 20.20 10.66 186.24
CA SER A 378 21.29 10.84 187.20
C SER A 378 21.57 9.59 188.06
N ASN A 379 20.60 8.68 188.20
CA ASN A 379 20.74 7.45 188.98
C ASN A 379 20.98 6.18 188.13
N SER A 380 20.70 6.21 186.82
CA SER A 380 20.98 5.09 185.91
C SER A 380 22.45 5.03 185.46
N THR A 381 22.82 3.92 184.82
CA THR A 381 24.05 3.84 184.02
C THR A 381 24.03 4.84 182.85
N PRO A 382 25.19 5.27 182.33
CA PRO A 382 25.25 6.11 181.13
C PRO A 382 24.63 5.46 179.89
N GLU A 383 24.80 4.15 179.71
CA GLU A 383 24.25 3.40 178.57
C GLU A 383 22.71 3.38 178.59
N ASP A 384 22.09 3.18 179.75
CA ASP A 384 20.62 3.15 179.86
C ASP A 384 20.03 4.57 179.82
N ALA A 385 20.75 5.57 180.34
CA ALA A 385 20.39 6.98 180.13
C ALA A 385 20.40 7.37 178.64
N ALA A 386 21.40 6.92 177.88
CA ALA A 386 21.49 7.18 176.44
C ALA A 386 20.35 6.51 175.66
N LYS A 387 19.96 5.26 175.99
CA LYS A 387 18.78 4.60 175.41
C LYS A 387 17.50 5.41 175.65
N ILE A 388 17.30 5.91 176.89
CA ILE A 388 16.15 6.74 177.25
C ILE A 388 16.14 8.02 176.38
N ILE A 389 17.22 8.81 176.41
CA ILE A 389 17.34 10.06 175.63
C ILE A 389 17.13 9.82 174.13
N SER A 390 17.65 8.70 173.58
CA SER A 390 17.52 8.39 172.15
C SER A 390 16.05 8.23 171.70
N SER A 391 15.14 7.86 172.61
CA SER A 391 13.70 7.73 172.32
C SER A 391 12.91 9.04 172.41
N MET A 392 13.51 10.12 172.95
CA MET A 392 12.87 11.44 173.10
C MET A 392 13.04 12.29 171.83
N SER A 393 12.23 13.34 171.64
CA SER A 393 12.52 14.38 170.63
C SER A 393 13.72 15.24 171.05
N GLU A 394 14.41 15.82 170.08
CA GLU A 394 15.66 16.57 170.31
C GLU A 394 15.46 17.77 171.26
N ASP A 395 14.35 18.50 171.14
CA ASP A 395 14.03 19.65 172.00
C ASP A 395 13.77 19.26 173.47
N VAL A 396 13.14 18.09 173.70
CA VAL A 396 12.85 17.58 175.06
C VAL A 396 14.10 16.95 175.67
N ALA A 397 14.89 16.23 174.87
CA ALA A 397 16.17 15.68 175.29
C ALA A 397 17.14 16.78 175.78
N ALA A 398 17.21 17.92 175.06
CA ALA A 398 17.99 19.08 175.48
C ALA A 398 17.55 19.60 176.87
N GLN A 399 16.25 19.80 177.07
CA GLN A 399 15.70 20.31 178.34
C GLN A 399 15.93 19.37 179.53
N VAL A 400 15.92 18.05 179.32
CA VAL A 400 16.23 17.08 180.39
C VAL A 400 17.73 17.05 180.70
N LEU A 401 18.60 17.12 179.69
CA LEU A 401 20.06 17.07 179.89
C LEU A 401 20.61 18.32 180.58
N ILE A 402 20.00 19.49 180.38
CA ILE A 402 20.34 20.73 181.11
C ILE A 402 20.18 20.58 182.64
N LEU A 403 19.37 19.62 183.11
CA LEU A 403 19.13 19.35 184.54
C LEU A 403 19.99 18.22 185.12
N VAL A 404 21.00 17.74 184.41
CA VAL A 404 21.92 16.66 184.80
C VAL A 404 23.35 17.19 184.88
N GLU A 405 24.18 16.67 185.80
CA GLU A 405 25.57 17.11 185.92
C GLU A 405 26.35 16.97 184.61
N GLU A 406 27.03 18.04 184.18
CA GLU A 406 27.71 18.13 182.88
C GLU A 406 28.65 16.95 182.59
N ARG A 407 29.36 16.45 183.61
CA ARG A 407 30.27 15.29 183.52
C ARG A 407 29.54 13.98 183.16
N ARG A 408 28.27 13.84 183.55
CA ARG A 408 27.38 12.75 183.11
C ARG A 408 26.78 13.06 181.74
N VAL A 409 26.35 14.30 181.49
CA VAL A 409 25.77 14.73 180.20
C VAL A 409 26.72 14.45 179.04
N GLY A 410 28.01 14.83 179.15
CA GLY A 410 29.00 14.56 178.11
C GLY A 410 29.18 13.07 177.80
N LYS A 411 29.11 12.20 178.82
CA LYS A 411 29.19 10.75 178.65
C LYS A 411 27.92 10.17 178.00
N ILE A 412 26.74 10.68 178.36
CA ILE A 412 25.46 10.30 177.74
C ILE A 412 25.43 10.74 176.27
N LEU A 413 25.85 11.98 175.96
CA LEU A 413 25.96 12.49 174.59
C LEU A 413 26.94 11.65 173.74
N SER A 414 28.04 11.17 174.32
CA SER A 414 29.00 10.29 173.63
C SER A 414 28.46 8.89 173.29
N MET A 415 27.31 8.50 173.87
CA MET A 415 26.64 7.22 173.66
C MET A 415 25.38 7.33 172.77
N LEU A 416 25.10 8.53 172.23
CA LEU A 416 23.98 8.79 171.33
C LEU A 416 24.42 8.81 169.85
N PRO A 417 23.51 8.54 168.90
CA PRO A 417 23.80 8.70 167.47
C PRO A 417 24.23 10.13 167.14
N GLN A 418 25.34 10.29 166.39
CA GLN A 418 26.01 11.60 166.21
C GLN A 418 25.08 12.71 165.71
N ASP A 419 24.24 12.47 164.69
CA ASP A 419 23.32 13.49 164.17
C ASP A 419 22.30 13.96 165.21
N LYS A 420 21.88 13.07 166.11
CA LYS A 420 20.91 13.38 167.16
C LYS A 420 21.58 14.07 168.35
N ALA A 421 22.74 13.58 168.79
CA ALA A 421 23.57 14.25 169.79
C ALA A 421 23.95 15.67 169.34
N ARG A 422 24.31 15.84 168.06
CA ARG A 422 24.60 17.12 167.44
C ARG A 422 23.38 18.03 167.40
N LYS A 423 22.23 17.59 166.90
CA LYS A 423 20.99 18.41 166.91
C LYS A 423 20.57 18.82 168.32
N ILE A 424 20.68 17.92 169.31
CA ILE A 424 20.43 18.24 170.72
C ILE A 424 21.40 19.33 171.19
N SER A 425 22.70 19.21 170.87
CA SER A 425 23.69 20.24 171.22
C SER A 425 23.45 21.57 170.49
N ASP A 426 23.13 21.54 169.20
CA ASP A 426 22.80 22.70 168.37
C ASP A 426 21.45 23.34 168.78
N LEU A 427 20.60 22.64 169.55
CA LEU A 427 19.39 23.18 170.18
C LEU A 427 19.63 23.71 171.60
N MET A 428 20.62 23.19 172.33
CA MET A 428 21.16 23.85 173.52
C MET A 428 21.92 25.15 173.18
N LEU A 429 22.19 25.42 171.89
CA LEU A 429 22.98 26.57 171.40
C LEU A 429 22.22 27.51 170.42
N GLY A 430 21.30 27.00 169.57
CA GLY A 430 20.22 27.74 168.88
C GLY A 430 20.43 28.26 167.44
N ILE A 431 20.52 27.40 166.39
CA ILE A 431 20.82 27.82 164.98
C ILE A 431 20.06 26.99 163.87
N ARG A 432 19.60 27.56 162.72
CA ARG A 432 18.98 26.88 161.51
C ARG A 432 19.10 27.67 160.15
N ARG A 433 19.02 27.03 158.93
CA ARG A 433 18.99 27.61 157.52
C ARG A 433 18.54 26.60 156.38
N GLU A 434 18.25 27.05 155.11
CA GLU A 434 17.70 26.28 153.91
C GLU A 434 18.15 26.81 152.47
N GLU A 435 17.90 26.11 151.30
CA GLU A 435 18.34 26.43 149.87
C GLU A 435 17.47 25.89 148.63
N GLU A 436 17.82 26.22 147.34
CA GLU A 436 17.06 25.98 146.02
C GLU A 436 17.88 25.45 144.74
N GLY A 437 17.31 25.35 143.49
CA GLY A 437 17.89 24.72 142.22
C GLY A 437 17.64 25.37 140.80
N LYS A 438 17.90 24.71 139.60
CA LYS A 438 17.82 25.35 138.19
C LYS A 438 17.66 24.49 136.85
N LYS A 439 17.83 25.09 135.61
CA LYS A 439 17.30 24.76 134.20
C LYS A 439 18.16 25.38 133.00
N ILE A 440 18.09 25.31 131.61
CA ILE A 440 17.26 24.85 130.40
C ILE A 440 18.08 24.97 129.01
N GLN A 441 17.68 24.45 127.78
CA GLN A 441 17.69 25.08 126.35
C GLN A 441 17.92 24.23 124.99
N GLN A 442 18.05 24.85 123.76
CA GLN A 442 17.73 24.33 122.34
C GLN A 442 18.52 24.90 121.08
N LYS A 443 18.45 24.30 119.82
CA LYS A 443 18.39 24.98 118.45
C LYS A 443 18.25 24.10 117.12
N PRO A 444 17.66 24.58 115.97
CA PRO A 444 17.59 23.96 114.56
C PRO A 444 17.98 24.97 113.39
N PRO A 445 17.58 24.97 112.05
CA PRO A 445 16.99 24.03 111.00
C PRO A 445 17.58 24.13 109.49
N GLN A 446 17.08 23.37 108.45
CA GLN A 446 17.20 23.65 106.94
C GLN A 446 16.32 22.77 105.95
N ALA A 447 16.23 23.06 104.62
CA ALA A 447 15.30 22.46 103.59
C ALA A 447 15.70 22.75 102.07
N PRO A 448 14.92 22.45 100.98
CA PRO A 448 14.44 21.14 100.41
C PRO A 448 14.50 20.94 98.84
N GLY A 449 14.06 19.75 98.35
CA GLY A 449 13.78 19.33 96.94
C GLY A 449 13.74 17.78 96.82
N PHE A 450 13.50 17.04 95.73
CA PHE A 450 12.80 17.10 94.41
C PHE A 450 12.91 15.66 93.76
N PHE A 451 12.26 15.13 92.69
CA PHE A 451 11.37 15.50 91.57
C PHE A 451 10.58 14.21 91.07
N THR A 452 10.10 14.14 89.81
CA THR A 452 9.62 12.93 89.03
C THR A 452 8.16 12.44 89.29
N PRO A 453 7.55 11.56 88.45
CA PRO A 453 7.98 10.88 87.19
C PRO A 453 7.09 11.32 85.96
N GLN A 454 6.60 10.57 84.94
CA GLN A 454 6.51 9.13 84.59
C GLN A 454 6.06 8.92 83.09
N TYR A 455 6.03 7.65 82.63
CA TYR A 455 5.25 7.02 81.52
C TYR A 455 5.87 6.71 80.12
N GLN A 456 5.75 5.42 79.78
CA GLN A 456 5.85 4.66 78.51
C GLN A 456 4.51 3.84 78.43
N PRO A 457 4.03 3.24 77.30
CA PRO A 457 4.84 2.42 76.39
C PRO A 457 4.38 2.29 74.90
N GLU A 458 5.22 1.59 74.12
CA GLU A 458 4.92 0.55 73.08
C GLU A 458 3.92 0.73 71.92
N SER A 459 4.12 -0.12 70.92
CA SER A 459 3.50 -0.13 69.58
C SER A 459 2.80 -1.46 69.26
N LYS A 460 1.88 -1.44 68.29
CA LYS A 460 1.70 -2.52 67.30
C LYS A 460 0.81 -2.13 66.13
N GLU A 461 0.97 -2.88 65.04
CA GLU A 461 0.20 -2.75 63.79
C GLU A 461 -1.18 -3.44 63.90
N ASN A 462 -2.07 -3.08 62.98
CA ASN A 462 -2.95 -4.02 62.27
C ASN A 462 -3.58 -3.32 61.05
N GLU A 463 -3.84 -4.08 59.99
CA GLU A 463 -4.53 -3.64 58.78
C GLU A 463 -6.05 -3.87 58.92
N GLU A 464 -6.89 -2.96 58.42
CA GLU A 464 -8.15 -3.35 57.74
C GLU A 464 -8.75 -2.24 56.86
N ASN A 465 -8.56 -2.40 55.55
CA ASN A 465 -9.55 -2.26 54.48
C ASN A 465 -10.82 -1.38 54.72
N ILE A 466 -10.89 -0.22 54.06
CA ILE A 466 -12.17 0.44 53.70
C ILE A 466 -12.14 0.77 52.20
N GLN A 467 -13.29 0.57 51.54
CA GLN A 467 -13.51 0.87 50.13
C GLN A 467 -13.97 2.33 49.95
N GLU A 468 -13.44 3.04 48.96
CA GLU A 468 -14.05 4.29 48.46
C GLU A 468 -14.29 4.22 46.95
N GLU A 469 -15.51 4.56 46.55
CA GLU A 469 -15.92 4.68 45.15
C GLU A 469 -15.23 5.90 44.52
N ASN A 470 -14.71 5.77 43.29
CA ASN A 470 -14.28 6.94 42.50
C ASN A 470 -15.01 6.98 41.16
N PHE A 471 -15.76 8.07 40.98
CA PHE A 471 -16.59 8.36 39.82
C PHE A 471 -15.79 9.13 38.75
N TYR A 472 -16.16 8.95 37.47
CA TYR A 472 -15.66 9.70 36.31
C TYR A 472 -14.13 9.67 36.03
N GLN A 473 -13.73 8.83 35.06
CA GLN A 473 -13.22 9.33 33.78
C GLN A 473 -13.64 8.41 32.63
N ASN A 474 -13.83 8.96 31.43
CA ASN A 474 -14.28 8.25 30.24
C ASN A 474 -13.60 8.81 28.97
N PRO A 475 -12.67 8.08 28.33
CA PRO A 475 -12.16 8.41 27.01
C PRO A 475 -13.03 7.77 25.91
N LEU A 476 -13.59 8.60 25.02
CA LEU A 476 -14.26 8.15 23.80
C LEU A 476 -13.22 7.79 22.72
N GLN A 477 -13.26 6.56 22.19
CA GLN A 477 -12.84 6.26 20.81
C GLN A 477 -13.31 4.86 20.34
N ASP A 478 -13.21 4.65 19.02
CA ASP A 478 -13.33 3.37 18.29
C ASP A 478 -14.72 2.71 18.13
N GLU A 479 -15.74 3.47 17.72
CA GLU A 479 -16.81 2.93 16.85
C GLU A 479 -16.44 3.09 15.37
N GLU A 480 -15.62 2.18 14.81
CA GLU A 480 -15.49 2.08 13.34
C GLU A 480 -15.21 0.65 12.84
N LYS A 481 -16.17 -0.27 13.08
CA LYS A 481 -16.22 -1.59 12.41
C LYS A 481 -17.64 -1.94 11.97
N GLY A 482 -18.03 -1.47 10.79
CA GLY A 482 -19.41 -1.66 10.34
C GLY A 482 -19.77 -1.26 8.91
N ASN A 483 -18.92 -1.50 7.89
CA ASN A 483 -19.35 -1.65 6.47
C ASN A 483 -18.19 -2.05 5.52
N GLU A 484 -17.89 -3.34 5.40
CA GLU A 484 -17.02 -3.85 4.30
C GLU A 484 -17.75 -4.82 3.34
N ASP A 485 -19.00 -5.19 3.64
CA ASP A 485 -19.72 -6.28 2.98
C ASP A 485 -20.79 -5.81 1.94
N LYS A 486 -20.63 -4.59 1.42
CA LYS A 486 -21.54 -3.98 0.42
C LYS A 486 -20.82 -3.24 -0.72
N ARG A 487 -19.76 -3.84 -1.28
CA ARG A 487 -19.09 -3.33 -2.50
C ARG A 487 -18.71 -4.41 -3.50
N LYS A 488 -19.66 -5.31 -3.82
CA LYS A 488 -19.52 -6.35 -4.88
C LYS A 488 -20.72 -6.45 -5.85
N GLU A 489 -21.64 -5.48 -5.84
CA GLU A 489 -22.79 -5.44 -6.76
C GLU A 489 -22.78 -4.24 -7.74
N GLU A 490 -21.78 -3.36 -7.66
CA GLU A 490 -21.63 -2.19 -8.56
C GLU A 490 -20.35 -2.24 -9.40
N LEU A 491 -20.12 -3.37 -10.10
CA LEU A 491 -19.24 -3.44 -11.26
C LEU A 491 -19.95 -4.17 -12.41
N GLY A 492 -20.92 -3.46 -13.00
CA GLY A 492 -21.62 -3.87 -14.23
C GLY A 492 -20.90 -3.40 -15.50
N VAL A 493 -19.62 -3.75 -15.66
CA VAL A 493 -18.82 -3.61 -16.90
C VAL A 493 -17.88 -4.81 -17.02
#